data_AF-A0A0D0DBC9-F1
#
_entry.id   AF-A0A0D0DBC9-F1
#
_cell.length_a   1.000
_cell.length_b   1.000
_cell.length_c   1.000
_cell.angle_alpha   90.00
_cell.angle_beta   90.00
_cell.angle_gamma   90.00
#
_symmetry.space_group_name_H-M   'P 1'
#
loop_
_entity.id
_entity.type
_entity.pdbx_description
1 polymer ?
#
loop_
_entity_poly.entity_id
_entity_poly.type
_entity_poly.pdbx_seq_one_letter_code
_entity_poly.pdbx_strand_id
1 'polypeptide(L)'
;PLTLTRKQKHDLLEVEPETERERAFQKALDEAYANVLYYKSTLMGIQSNVVLQSMYCDKLSGQLTAQEERKSKKTKGGHLVSDGLPRLLTGNEFFKKVVDHQKAAE
;
A
#
# COMPACT_ATOMS: atom_id res chain seq x y z
N PRO A 1 -0.35 -7.50 29.58
CA PRO A 1 -1.07 -6.23 29.83
C PRO A 1 -2.59 -6.46 29.88
N LEU A 2 -3.19 -6.33 31.05
CA LEU A 2 -4.63 -6.55 31.25
C LEU A 2 -5.41 -5.42 30.56
N THR A 3 -6.09 -5.71 29.46
CA THR A 3 -7.08 -4.79 28.91
C THR A 3 -8.31 -4.81 29.81
N LEU A 4 -8.43 -3.80 30.68
CA LEU A 4 -9.60 -3.56 31.52
C LEU A 4 -10.87 -3.55 30.67
N THR A 5 -11.76 -4.50 30.94
CA THR A 5 -13.02 -4.65 30.24
C THR A 5 -13.94 -3.49 30.55
N ARG A 6 -14.81 -3.08 29.60
CA ARG A 6 -15.73 -1.94 29.76
C ARG A 6 -16.56 -2.01 31.06
N LYS A 7 -16.90 -3.22 31.51
CA LYS A 7 -17.67 -3.44 32.75
C LYS A 7 -16.92 -3.04 34.01
N GLN A 8 -15.63 -3.38 34.12
CA GLN A 8 -14.78 -2.99 35.26
C GLN A 8 -14.52 -1.48 35.38
N LYS A 9 -14.80 -0.70 34.31
CA LYS A 9 -14.57 0.76 34.29
C LYS A 9 -15.62 1.53 35.09
N HIS A 10 -16.84 1.02 35.13
CA HIS A 10 -17.98 1.68 35.77
C HIS A 10 -17.84 1.61 37.30
N ASP A 11 -17.49 0.45 37.82
CA ASP A 11 -17.46 0.19 39.27
C ASP A 11 -16.50 1.11 40.06
N LEU A 12 -15.37 1.53 39.49
CA LEU A 12 -14.36 2.34 40.22
C LEU A 12 -14.55 3.86 40.08
N LEU A 13 -15.24 4.30 39.04
CA LEU A 13 -15.52 5.72 38.77
C LEU A 13 -16.90 6.15 39.31
N GLU A 14 -17.79 5.20 39.58
CA GLU A 14 -19.13 5.46 40.13
C GLU A 14 -19.11 5.59 41.67
N VAL A 15 -18.05 5.14 42.34
CA VAL A 15 -17.88 5.26 43.79
C VAL A 15 -17.52 6.70 44.17
N GLU A 16 -18.23 7.29 45.13
CA GLU A 16 -17.91 8.62 45.63
C GLU A 16 -16.63 8.58 46.48
N PRO A 17 -15.59 9.38 46.17
CA PRO A 17 -14.33 9.33 46.90
C PRO A 17 -14.46 9.97 48.28
N GLU A 18 -14.06 9.24 49.32
CA GLU A 18 -14.10 9.71 50.71
C GLU A 18 -12.82 10.49 51.07
N THR A 19 -11.70 10.19 50.40
CA THR A 19 -10.39 10.80 50.66
C THR A 19 -9.87 11.59 49.46
N GLU A 20 -9.11 12.68 49.69
CA GLU A 20 -8.46 13.46 48.62
C GLU A 20 -7.57 12.62 47.69
N ARG A 21 -6.91 11.59 48.25
CA ARG A 21 -6.08 10.65 47.49
C ARG A 21 -6.91 9.83 46.50
N GLU A 22 -8.10 9.39 46.90
CA GLU A 22 -9.01 8.63 46.03
C GLU A 22 -9.51 9.50 44.90
N ARG A 23 -9.86 10.76 45.19
CA ARG A 23 -10.21 11.75 44.17
C ARG A 23 -9.07 11.95 43.16
N ALA A 24 -7.83 12.05 43.63
CA ALA A 24 -6.67 12.17 42.76
C ALA A 24 -6.47 10.93 41.87
N PHE A 25 -6.68 9.73 42.40
CA PHE A 25 -6.61 8.49 41.64
C PHE A 25 -7.74 8.35 40.61
N GLN A 26 -8.98 8.68 40.98
CA GLN A 26 -10.09 8.69 40.02
C GLN A 26 -9.84 9.64 38.87
N LYS A 27 -9.37 10.85 39.15
CA LYS A 27 -9.00 11.82 38.12
C LYS A 27 -7.90 11.28 37.19
N ALA A 28 -6.83 10.71 37.74
CA ALA A 28 -5.75 10.14 36.93
C ALA A 28 -6.24 8.96 36.07
N LEU A 29 -7.19 8.19 36.59
CA LEU A 29 -7.78 7.03 35.92
C LEU A 29 -8.72 7.45 34.77
N ASP A 30 -9.51 8.52 34.97
CA ASP A 30 -10.31 9.16 33.91
C ASP A 30 -9.43 9.68 32.77
N GLU A 31 -8.38 10.41 33.10
CA GLU A 31 -7.42 10.95 32.11
C GLU A 31 -6.74 9.81 31.33
N ALA A 32 -6.30 8.76 32.02
CA ALA A 32 -5.72 7.59 31.39
C ALA A 32 -6.71 6.90 30.44
N TYR A 33 -7.99 6.79 30.80
CA TYR A 33 -9.01 6.20 29.93
C TYR A 33 -9.34 7.07 28.72
N ALA A 34 -9.47 8.38 28.89
CA ALA A 34 -9.67 9.30 27.78
C ALA A 34 -8.55 9.14 26.75
N ASN A 35 -7.30 9.07 27.22
CA ASN A 35 -6.13 8.85 26.37
C ASN A 35 -6.19 7.49 25.65
N VAL A 36 -6.49 6.40 26.36
CA VAL A 36 -6.58 5.07 25.74
C VAL A 36 -7.70 5.01 24.69
N LEU A 37 -8.86 5.63 24.96
CA LEU A 37 -9.95 5.70 23.99
C LEU A 37 -9.56 6.49 22.75
N TYR A 38 -8.87 7.61 22.92
CA TYR A 38 -8.33 8.41 21.83
C TYR A 38 -7.36 7.58 20.97
N TYR A 39 -6.35 6.95 21.59
CA TYR A 39 -5.38 6.12 20.87
C TYR A 39 -6.03 4.93 20.18
N LYS A 40 -7.02 4.29 20.81
CA LYS A 40 -7.76 3.19 20.20
C LYS A 40 -8.50 3.63 18.94
N SER A 41 -9.17 4.79 18.99
CA SER A 41 -9.87 5.36 17.83
C SER A 41 -8.89 5.66 16.69
N THR A 42 -7.79 6.36 17.00
CA THR A 42 -6.75 6.70 16.02
C THR A 42 -6.11 5.44 15.43
N LEU A 43 -5.82 4.42 16.25
CA LEU A 43 -5.24 3.16 15.80
C LEU A 43 -6.17 2.42 14.83
N MET A 44 -7.48 2.39 15.10
CA MET A 44 -8.46 1.79 14.18
C MET A 44 -8.46 2.51 12.82
N GLY A 45 -8.36 3.84 12.82
CA GLY A 45 -8.23 4.62 11.58
C GLY A 45 -6.95 4.29 10.82
N ILE A 46 -5.80 4.20 11.51
CA ILE A 46 -4.52 3.84 10.90
C ILE A 46 -4.57 2.42 10.32
N GLN A 47 -5.06 1.44 11.08
CA GLN A 47 -5.20 0.06 10.62
C GLN A 47 -6.07 -0.03 9.36
N SER A 48 -7.19 0.68 9.33
CA SER A 48 -8.07 0.74 8.16
C SER A 48 -7.34 1.31 6.94
N ASN A 49 -6.58 2.40 7.11
CA ASN A 49 -5.79 3.00 6.03
C ASN A 49 -4.71 2.05 5.52
N VAL A 50 -4.00 1.34 6.40
CA VAL A 50 -2.96 0.38 6.00
C VAL A 50 -3.54 -0.73 5.13
N VAL A 51 -4.71 -1.28 5.50
CA VAL A 51 -5.39 -2.31 4.71
C VAL A 51 -5.76 -1.77 3.32
N LEU A 52 -6.35 -0.57 3.25
CA LEU A 52 -6.72 0.06 1.98
C LEU A 52 -5.50 0.36 1.10
N GLN A 53 -4.43 0.86 1.70
CA GLN A 53 -3.18 1.12 0.98
C GLN A 53 -2.55 -0.15 0.44
N SER A 54 -2.52 -1.23 1.23
CA SER A 54 -2.02 -2.54 0.77
C SER A 54 -2.81 -3.01 -0.46
N MET A 55 -4.15 -3.02 -0.38
CA MET A 55 -5.01 -3.43 -1.49
C MET A 55 -4.82 -2.56 -2.73
N TYR A 56 -4.57 -1.25 -2.55
CA TYR A 56 -4.29 -0.35 -3.66
C TYR A 56 -2.94 -0.65 -4.32
N CYS A 57 -1.88 -0.83 -3.52
CA CYS A 57 -0.55 -1.19 -3.99
C CYS A 57 -0.55 -2.54 -4.74
N ASP A 58 -1.29 -3.53 -4.25
CA ASP A 58 -1.43 -4.83 -4.90
C ASP A 58 -2.11 -4.70 -6.29
N LYS A 59 -3.15 -3.87 -6.39
CA LYS A 59 -3.80 -3.58 -7.68
C LYS A 59 -2.88 -2.84 -8.63
N LEU A 60 -2.18 -1.83 -8.15
CA LEU A 60 -1.29 -1.00 -8.97
C LEU A 60 -0.12 -1.82 -9.50
N SER A 61 0.51 -2.63 -8.64
CA SER A 61 1.59 -3.53 -9.04
C SER A 61 1.11 -4.55 -10.09
N GLY A 62 -0.06 -5.16 -9.91
CA GLY A 62 -0.64 -6.05 -10.92
C GLY A 62 -0.88 -5.36 -12.27
N GLN A 63 -1.36 -4.12 -12.26
CA GLN A 63 -1.55 -3.33 -13.49
C GLN A 63 -0.22 -2.99 -14.18
N LEU A 64 0.81 -2.64 -13.42
CA LEU A 64 2.15 -2.37 -13.94
C LEU A 64 2.76 -3.63 -14.56
N THR A 65 2.73 -4.77 -13.86
CA THR A 65 3.21 -6.04 -14.40
C THR A 65 2.48 -6.42 -15.69
N ALA A 66 1.15 -6.29 -15.73
CA ALA A 66 0.39 -6.56 -16.94
C ALA A 66 0.74 -5.61 -18.09
N GLN A 67 1.01 -4.33 -17.80
CA GLN A 67 1.44 -3.35 -18.79
C GLN A 67 2.84 -3.67 -19.33
N GLU A 68 3.78 -4.03 -18.46
CA GLU A 68 5.15 -4.41 -18.81
C GLU A 68 5.17 -5.69 -19.65
N GLU A 69 4.40 -6.71 -19.27
CA GLU A 69 4.23 -7.91 -20.09
C GLU A 69 3.67 -7.58 -21.47
N ARG A 70 2.65 -6.72 -21.57
CA ARG A 70 2.11 -6.27 -22.87
C ARG A 70 3.15 -5.52 -23.70
N LYS A 71 3.96 -4.65 -23.08
CA LYS A 71 5.04 -3.93 -23.77
C LYS A 71 6.13 -4.90 -24.26
N SER A 72 6.56 -5.83 -23.41
CA SER A 72 7.58 -6.83 -23.76
C SER A 72 7.12 -7.81 -24.86
N LYS A 73 5.83 -8.16 -24.90
CA LYS A 73 5.24 -8.96 -25.97
C LYS A 73 5.15 -8.18 -27.28
N LYS A 74 4.83 -6.88 -27.22
CA LYS A 74 4.79 -6.01 -28.41
C LYS A 74 6.16 -5.81 -29.07
N THR A 75 7.25 -5.75 -28.31
CA THR A 75 8.60 -5.64 -28.89
C THR A 75 9.12 -6.93 -29.51
N LYS A 76 8.58 -8.09 -29.15
CA LYS A 76 8.96 -9.39 -29.73
C LYS A 76 8.28 -9.72 -31.06
N GLY A 77 7.30 -8.92 -31.50
CA GLY A 77 6.52 -9.17 -32.71
C GLY A 77 6.83 -8.22 -33.87
N GLY A 78 7.76 -8.62 -34.73
CA GLY A 78 7.69 -8.33 -36.18
C GLY A 78 8.05 -6.92 -36.68
N HIS A 79 8.67 -6.05 -35.87
CA HIS A 79 9.18 -4.78 -36.38
C HIS A 79 10.70 -4.81 -36.54
N LEU A 80 11.14 -4.76 -37.80
CA LEU A 80 12.54 -4.64 -38.21
C LEU A 80 13.21 -3.38 -37.63
N VAL A 81 12.43 -2.34 -37.35
CA VAL A 81 12.84 -1.06 -36.76
C VAL A 81 11.80 -0.66 -35.71
N SER A 82 12.09 -0.89 -34.42
CA SER A 82 11.12 -0.75 -33.33
C SER A 82 11.11 0.63 -32.65
N ASP A 83 11.95 1.58 -33.10
CA ASP A 83 12.12 2.89 -32.46
C ASP A 83 11.14 3.96 -32.97
N GLY A 84 10.39 3.68 -34.05
CA GLY A 84 9.35 4.57 -34.58
C GLY A 84 9.90 5.86 -35.22
N LEU A 85 11.20 5.96 -35.42
CA LEU A 85 11.85 7.13 -36.02
C LEU A 85 12.00 6.96 -37.54
N PRO A 86 11.73 8.00 -38.34
CA PRO A 86 11.99 7.96 -39.77
C PRO A 86 13.49 7.81 -40.01
N ARG A 87 13.89 6.71 -40.65
CA ARG A 87 15.27 6.41 -41.02
C ARG A 87 15.36 6.21 -42.53
N LEU A 88 16.45 6.66 -43.12
CA LEU A 88 16.73 6.45 -44.53
C LEU A 88 17.14 4.98 -44.76
N LEU A 89 16.33 4.23 -45.50
CA LEU A 89 16.43 2.76 -45.65
C LEU A 89 17.34 2.32 -46.82
N THR A 90 18.29 3.14 -47.25
CA THR A 90 19.10 2.90 -48.46
C THR A 90 20.52 2.37 -48.16
N GLY A 91 20.85 2.10 -46.90
CA GLY A 91 22.19 1.63 -46.50
C GLY A 91 22.33 0.11 -46.40
N ASN A 92 23.56 -0.40 -46.62
CA ASN A 92 23.95 -1.81 -46.39
C ASN A 92 23.61 -2.31 -44.97
N GLU A 93 23.55 -1.40 -44.00
CA GLU A 93 23.16 -1.68 -42.63
C GLU A 93 21.69 -2.13 -42.49
N PHE A 94 20.80 -1.57 -43.31
CA PHE A 94 19.39 -1.98 -43.34
C PHE A 94 19.26 -3.39 -43.93
N PHE A 95 19.97 -3.67 -45.04
CA PHE A 95 19.97 -4.98 -45.66
C PHE A 95 20.42 -6.09 -44.70
N LYS A 96 21.50 -5.87 -43.93
CA LYS A 96 21.95 -6.81 -42.89
C LYS A 96 20.84 -7.09 -41.86
N LYS A 97 20.18 -6.05 -41.36
CA LYS A 97 19.06 -6.20 -40.41
C LYS A 97 17.90 -7.01 -40.98
N VAL A 98 17.56 -6.83 -42.27
CA VAL A 98 16.51 -7.63 -42.94
C VAL A 98 16.90 -9.09 -42.98
N VAL A 99 18.14 -9.41 -43.38
CA VAL A 99 18.64 -10.78 -43.45
C VAL A 99 18.64 -11.45 -42.07
N ASP A 100 19.09 -10.74 -41.05
CA ASP A 100 19.12 -11.26 -39.67
C ASP A 100 17.70 -11.49 -39.13
N HIS A 101 16.76 -10.60 -39.44
CA HIS A 101 15.34 -10.77 -39.10
C HIS A 101 14.70 -11.95 -39.85
N GLN A 102 15.05 -12.17 -41.11
CA GLN A 102 14.55 -13.29 -41.91
C GLN A 102 15.04 -14.63 -41.34
N LYS A 103 16.33 -14.72 -40.97
CA LYS A 103 16.94 -15.91 -40.36
C LYS A 103 16.41 -16.22 -38.97
N ALA A 104 15.98 -15.22 -38.21
CA ALA A 104 15.39 -15.40 -36.88
C ALA A 104 13.90 -15.81 -36.95
N ALA A 105 13.27 -15.71 -38.13
CA ALA A 105 11.88 -16.07 -38.37
C ALA A 105 11.69 -17.46 -39.02
N GLU A 106 12.75 -18.04 -39.59
CA GLU A 106 12.87 -19.47 -39.94
C GLU A 106 13.16 -20.34 -38.70
#